data_AF-A0A4U1FDX1-F1
#
_entry.id   AF-A0A4U1FDX1-F1
#
_cell.length_a   1.000
_cell.length_b   1.000
_cell.length_c   1.000
_cell.angle_alpha   90.00
_cell.angle_beta   90.00
_cell.angle_gamma   90.00
#
_symmetry.space_group_name_H-M   'P 1'
#
loop_
_entity.id
_entity.type
_entity.pdbx_description
1 polymer ?
#
loop_
_entity_poly.entity_id
_entity_poly.type
_entity_poly.pdbx_seq_one_letter_code
_entity_poly.pdbx_strand_id
1 'polypeptide(L)'
;GANALVTYTIISGADDSFRIDPESGDLIATKRLDRERRSKYSLLVRADDGLQSSDMRINITVSDVNDHTPKFSRPVYSFDIPEDTTPGSLVAAILATDDDSGVNGEITYIVNEDDEDGTFFLNPVTGVFNLTRILDYEAQQYYILTVRAEDGGGQFTTIRVYFNILDVNDNPPIFSLDSYSTSLMENLPLGSTVLVFNVTDADDGINSQLAYSIASGDSLGQFTVDKHGILKVQKALDRESQSFYNLVVQVHDLPQLPASRFTSTAQVSIILLDVNDNPPTFLSPKLTYIPENTPIDTIVFKAQATDPDSGPNSYIEYNLLNPSGNKFSIGTIDGEVRLTGELDREEVSNYTLTVVATDKGQPSLSSSTEVVVMVLDINDNNPVFAQAVYKVEIDENTLTGTDIIQVSAADGDEGTNGQVRYGIIDGNANQEFRIDSVTGAITVAKPLDREKTPTYFLTVQATDRGSTPRTDTSTVSVVLLDINDFVPIFELSPYSVNVPENLGTLPRTILQVVARDDDQGSNSKLSYVLFGGNEDSAFTLSSSGELRVTQSLDRETKEHFVLLITATDS
;
A
#
# COMPACT_ATOMS: atom_id res chain seq x y z
N GLY A 1 -110.03 78.68 -56.01
CA GLY A 1 -110.29 79.90 -56.82
C GLY A 1 -109.02 80.30 -57.52
N ALA A 2 -109.06 81.20 -58.50
CA ALA A 2 -107.91 81.60 -59.34
C ALA A 2 -106.74 82.30 -58.60
N ASN A 3 -106.78 82.38 -57.26
CA ASN A 3 -105.72 82.87 -56.39
C ASN A 3 -105.22 81.77 -55.43
N ALA A 4 -104.98 80.56 -55.93
CA ALA A 4 -104.55 79.43 -55.10
C ALA A 4 -103.41 78.61 -55.72
N LEU A 5 -102.53 79.26 -56.49
CA LEU A 5 -101.29 78.66 -57.00
C LEU A 5 -100.13 79.25 -56.20
N VAL A 6 -99.62 78.47 -55.26
CA VAL A 6 -98.43 78.79 -54.46
C VAL A 6 -97.25 78.09 -55.12
N THR A 7 -96.17 78.82 -55.37
CA THR A 7 -94.93 78.26 -55.91
C THR A 7 -93.90 78.01 -54.81
N TYR A 8 -93.23 76.87 -54.86
CA TYR A 8 -92.26 76.45 -53.86
C TYR A 8 -90.82 76.52 -54.40
N THR A 9 -89.90 77.13 -53.65
CA THR A 9 -88.47 77.20 -54.01
C THR A 9 -87.56 76.94 -52.82
N ILE A 10 -86.43 76.24 -53.03
CA ILE A 10 -85.41 76.08 -51.99
C ILE A 10 -84.46 77.28 -52.05
N ILE A 11 -84.33 78.03 -50.96
CA ILE A 11 -83.46 79.20 -50.84
C ILE A 11 -82.01 78.78 -50.53
N SER A 12 -81.82 77.81 -49.63
CA SER A 12 -80.47 77.38 -49.21
C SER A 12 -80.47 76.01 -48.52
N GLY A 13 -79.32 75.35 -48.50
CA GLY A 13 -79.06 74.14 -47.71
C GLY A 13 -79.25 72.81 -48.45
N ALA A 14 -79.68 72.84 -49.72
CA ALA A 14 -79.91 71.63 -50.51
C ALA A 14 -78.64 70.99 -51.08
N ASP A 15 -77.56 71.76 -51.30
CA ASP A 15 -76.27 71.29 -51.84
C ASP A 15 -76.41 70.30 -53.04
N ASP A 16 -77.36 70.58 -53.94
CA ASP A 16 -77.76 69.74 -55.08
C ASP A 16 -78.25 68.32 -54.74
N SER A 17 -78.53 68.03 -53.48
CA SER A 17 -79.07 66.74 -53.00
C SER A 17 -80.60 66.69 -53.01
N PHE A 18 -81.27 67.84 -53.04
CA PHE A 18 -82.74 67.95 -53.06
C PHE A 18 -83.22 68.99 -54.07
N ARG A 19 -84.33 68.71 -54.74
CA ARG A 19 -85.14 69.67 -55.51
C ARG A 19 -86.55 69.69 -54.94
N ILE A 20 -87.23 70.84 -55.02
CA ILE A 20 -88.65 70.93 -54.68
C ILE A 20 -89.43 71.14 -55.97
N ASP A 21 -90.54 70.41 -56.13
CA ASP A 21 -91.48 70.64 -57.23
C ASP A 21 -92.15 72.02 -57.02
N PRO A 22 -92.04 72.95 -57.97
CA PRO A 22 -92.58 74.30 -57.80
C PRO A 22 -94.10 74.34 -57.69
N GLU A 23 -94.83 73.36 -58.24
CA GLU A 23 -96.30 73.35 -58.26
C GLU A 23 -96.90 72.50 -57.14
N SER A 24 -96.33 71.32 -56.86
CA SER A 24 -96.85 70.42 -55.81
C SER A 24 -96.25 70.66 -54.43
N GLY A 25 -95.05 71.25 -54.37
CA GLY A 25 -94.28 71.37 -53.13
C GLY A 25 -93.59 70.07 -52.70
N ASP A 26 -93.59 69.03 -53.54
CA ASP A 26 -92.95 67.75 -53.23
C ASP A 26 -91.43 67.89 -53.23
N LEU A 27 -90.80 67.47 -52.14
CA LEU A 27 -89.35 67.45 -52.03
C LEU A 27 -88.80 66.12 -52.57
N ILE A 28 -87.98 66.20 -53.62
CA ILE A 28 -87.42 65.05 -54.33
C ILE A 28 -85.90 65.04 -54.15
N ALA A 29 -85.34 63.92 -53.68
CA ALA A 29 -83.89 63.72 -53.64
C ALA A 29 -83.34 63.60 -55.08
N THR A 30 -82.31 64.39 -55.43
CA THR A 30 -81.69 64.41 -56.76
C THR A 30 -80.44 63.54 -56.86
N LYS A 31 -79.89 63.12 -55.72
CA LYS A 31 -78.74 62.22 -55.61
C LYS A 31 -79.06 61.11 -54.61
N ARG A 32 -78.31 60.00 -54.67
CA ARG A 32 -78.31 59.02 -53.58
C ARG A 32 -77.79 59.73 -52.32
N LEU A 33 -78.56 59.65 -51.25
CA LEU A 33 -78.18 60.19 -49.95
C LEU A 33 -77.38 59.11 -49.23
N ASP A 34 -76.16 59.45 -48.84
CA ASP A 34 -75.23 58.60 -48.08
C ASP A 34 -75.16 59.20 -46.68
N ARG A 35 -75.64 58.44 -45.68
CA ARG A 35 -75.82 58.94 -44.32
C ARG A 35 -74.47 58.99 -43.60
N GLU A 36 -73.61 58.02 -43.84
CA GLU A 36 -72.27 57.83 -43.28
C GLU A 36 -71.39 59.03 -43.64
N ARG A 37 -71.61 59.61 -44.82
CA ARG A 37 -71.02 60.89 -45.20
C ARG A 37 -71.73 62.10 -44.62
N ARG A 38 -73.07 62.14 -44.60
CA ARG A 38 -73.85 63.26 -44.03
C ARG A 38 -75.27 62.86 -43.61
N SER A 39 -75.52 62.90 -42.30
CA SER A 39 -76.77 62.43 -41.69
C SER A 39 -77.90 63.46 -41.54
N LYS A 40 -77.60 64.77 -41.67
CA LYS A 40 -78.59 65.84 -41.49
C LYS A 40 -78.44 66.92 -42.55
N TYR A 41 -79.59 67.36 -43.07
CA TYR A 41 -79.73 68.50 -43.97
C TYR A 41 -80.73 69.49 -43.35
N SER A 42 -80.47 70.78 -43.49
CA SER A 42 -81.39 71.84 -43.06
C SER A 42 -81.63 72.75 -44.24
N LEU A 43 -82.81 72.61 -44.84
CA LEU A 43 -83.22 73.36 -46.03
C LEU A 43 -84.05 74.56 -45.59
N LEU A 44 -83.83 75.72 -46.21
CA LEU A 44 -84.74 76.85 -46.13
C LEU A 44 -85.57 76.90 -47.40
N VAL A 45 -86.89 76.73 -47.27
CA VAL A 45 -87.83 76.67 -48.39
C VAL A 45 -88.81 77.84 -48.30
N ARG A 46 -89.06 78.49 -49.43
CA ARG A 46 -90.02 79.59 -49.58
C ARG A 46 -91.27 79.11 -50.32
N ALA A 47 -92.43 79.43 -49.77
CA ALA A 47 -93.72 79.33 -50.45
C ALA A 47 -94.15 80.76 -50.84
N ASP A 48 -94.44 80.98 -52.12
CA ASP A 48 -94.71 82.31 -52.69
C ASP A 48 -95.95 82.26 -53.60
N ASP A 49 -96.95 83.10 -53.33
CA ASP A 49 -98.20 83.22 -54.11
C ASP A 49 -98.17 84.37 -55.15
N GLY A 50 -97.03 85.03 -55.31
CA GLY A 50 -96.81 86.20 -56.17
C GLY A 50 -97.10 87.55 -55.52
N LEU A 51 -97.72 87.59 -54.33
CA LEU A 51 -97.97 88.81 -53.54
C LEU A 51 -97.34 88.75 -52.13
N GLN A 52 -97.29 87.57 -51.52
CA GLN A 52 -96.74 87.30 -50.20
C GLN A 52 -95.91 86.00 -50.21
N SER A 53 -94.81 86.00 -49.45
CA SER A 53 -93.95 84.84 -49.30
C SER A 53 -93.74 84.47 -47.84
N SER A 54 -93.67 83.18 -47.54
CA SER A 54 -93.31 82.66 -46.21
C SER A 54 -92.17 81.65 -46.32
N ASP A 55 -91.21 81.74 -45.39
CA ASP A 55 -90.04 80.88 -45.34
C ASP A 55 -90.17 79.86 -44.21
N MET A 56 -89.88 78.59 -44.50
CA MET A 56 -89.88 77.49 -43.54
C MET A 56 -88.54 76.76 -43.56
N ARG A 57 -88.01 76.42 -42.37
CA ARG A 57 -86.87 75.51 -42.26
C ARG A 57 -87.33 74.07 -42.19
N ILE A 58 -86.88 73.27 -43.14
CA ILE A 58 -87.10 71.84 -43.20
C ILE A 58 -85.81 71.16 -42.73
N ASN A 59 -85.87 70.50 -41.58
CA ASN A 59 -84.77 69.66 -41.12
C ASN A 59 -85.02 68.23 -41.59
N ILE A 60 -84.14 67.75 -42.45
CA ILE A 60 -84.18 66.39 -42.98
C ILE A 60 -83.12 65.59 -42.25
N THR A 61 -83.57 64.57 -41.53
CA THR A 61 -82.72 63.54 -40.95
C THR A 61 -82.74 62.34 -41.88
N VAL A 62 -81.58 61.93 -42.39
CA VAL A 62 -81.46 60.70 -43.16
C VAL A 62 -81.46 59.54 -42.17
N SER A 63 -82.41 58.62 -42.33
CA SER A 63 -82.44 57.37 -41.57
C SER A 63 -81.33 56.45 -42.05
N ASP A 64 -80.69 55.78 -41.10
CA ASP A 64 -79.67 54.77 -41.33
C ASP A 64 -80.25 53.53 -42.03
N VAL A 65 -79.43 52.92 -42.89
CA VAL A 65 -79.70 51.65 -43.56
C VAL A 65 -78.46 50.79 -43.32
N ASN A 66 -78.64 49.51 -43.00
CA ASN A 66 -77.54 48.58 -42.78
C ASN A 66 -76.85 48.25 -44.11
N ASP A 67 -75.91 49.08 -44.55
CA ASP A 67 -75.19 48.95 -45.83
C ASP A 67 -73.67 48.86 -45.67
N HIS A 68 -73.16 48.95 -44.44
CA HIS A 68 -71.79 48.59 -44.07
C HIS A 68 -71.78 47.30 -43.25
N THR A 69 -70.79 46.46 -43.50
CA THR A 69 -70.60 45.22 -42.73
C THR A 69 -69.50 45.43 -41.70
N PRO A 70 -69.60 44.86 -40.49
CA PRO A 70 -68.58 45.01 -39.46
C PRO A 70 -67.20 44.59 -39.97
N LYS A 71 -66.17 45.39 -39.71
CA LYS A 71 -64.81 45.12 -40.19
C LYS A 71 -63.81 45.08 -39.05
N PHE A 72 -63.08 43.97 -38.94
CA PHE A 72 -61.96 43.85 -38.00
C PHE A 72 -60.83 44.81 -38.38
N SER A 73 -60.21 45.41 -37.36
CA SER A 73 -59.10 46.35 -37.51
C SER A 73 -57.81 45.70 -38.02
N ARG A 74 -57.67 44.38 -37.85
CA ARG A 74 -56.54 43.58 -38.36
C ARG A 74 -57.03 42.41 -39.23
N PRO A 75 -56.21 41.97 -40.20
CA PRO A 75 -56.56 40.83 -41.06
C PRO A 75 -56.43 39.47 -40.34
N VAL A 76 -55.56 39.37 -39.32
CA VAL A 76 -55.36 38.19 -38.46
C VAL A 76 -54.98 38.68 -37.06
N TYR A 77 -55.41 37.95 -36.03
CA TYR A 77 -54.96 38.13 -34.66
C TYR A 77 -54.21 36.88 -34.19
N SER A 78 -53.03 37.08 -33.60
CA SER A 78 -52.23 36.05 -32.95
C SER A 78 -51.75 36.60 -31.62
N PHE A 79 -51.92 35.81 -30.57
CA PHE A 79 -51.52 36.16 -29.22
C PHE A 79 -50.73 35.01 -28.62
N ASP A 80 -49.69 35.36 -27.86
CA ASP A 80 -48.87 34.39 -27.15
C ASP A 80 -49.22 34.47 -25.66
N ILE A 81 -49.60 33.35 -25.06
CA ILE A 81 -50.10 33.27 -23.69
C ILE A 81 -49.27 32.24 -22.92
N PRO A 82 -48.55 32.64 -21.85
CA PRO A 82 -47.92 31.70 -20.93
C PRO A 82 -48.94 30.74 -20.30
N GLU A 83 -48.62 29.47 -20.20
CA GLU A 83 -49.56 28.48 -19.64
C GLU A 83 -49.88 28.72 -18.15
N ASP A 84 -48.96 29.35 -17.41
CA ASP A 84 -49.14 29.76 -16.02
C ASP A 84 -50.10 30.96 -15.83
N THR A 85 -50.70 31.44 -16.93
CA THR A 85 -51.66 32.55 -16.90
C THR A 85 -52.87 32.16 -16.05
N THR A 86 -53.13 32.97 -15.02
CA THR A 86 -54.23 32.68 -14.09
C THR A 86 -55.61 32.79 -14.76
N PRO A 87 -56.52 31.82 -14.53
CA PRO A 87 -57.92 31.93 -14.96
C PRO A 87 -58.57 33.20 -14.41
N GLY A 88 -59.28 33.93 -15.28
CA GLY A 88 -59.87 35.24 -15.05
C GLY A 88 -59.06 36.39 -15.65
N SER A 89 -57.82 36.14 -16.08
CA SER A 89 -56.96 37.14 -16.72
C SER A 89 -57.49 37.56 -18.10
N LEU A 90 -57.31 38.83 -18.43
CA LEU A 90 -57.58 39.35 -19.78
C LEU A 90 -56.37 39.03 -20.67
N VAL A 91 -56.55 38.21 -21.70
CA VAL A 91 -55.45 37.64 -22.48
C VAL A 91 -55.33 38.19 -23.90
N ALA A 92 -56.43 38.70 -24.45
CA ALA A 92 -56.44 39.27 -25.80
C ALA A 92 -57.56 40.28 -25.97
N ALA A 93 -57.40 41.17 -26.94
CA ALA A 93 -58.45 42.10 -27.35
C ALA A 93 -58.50 42.19 -28.87
N ILE A 94 -59.69 42.04 -29.42
CA ILE A 94 -60.00 42.20 -30.83
C ILE A 94 -60.94 43.39 -31.00
N LEU A 95 -60.86 44.04 -32.16
CA LEU A 95 -61.64 45.24 -32.42
C LEU A 95 -62.15 45.20 -33.85
N ALA A 96 -63.48 45.24 -33.98
CA ALA A 96 -64.19 45.51 -35.22
C ALA A 96 -64.87 46.89 -35.13
N THR A 97 -65.07 47.50 -36.30
CA THR A 97 -65.76 48.79 -36.46
C THR A 97 -66.80 48.65 -37.56
N ASP A 98 -67.92 49.34 -37.37
CA ASP A 98 -68.99 49.49 -38.36
C ASP A 98 -69.24 50.99 -38.56
N ASP A 99 -69.43 51.40 -39.81
CA ASP A 99 -69.61 52.81 -40.17
C ASP A 99 -71.09 53.25 -40.03
N ASP A 100 -72.03 52.29 -39.91
CA ASP A 100 -73.46 52.52 -39.71
C ASP A 100 -73.75 53.05 -38.29
N SER A 101 -74.98 53.53 -38.03
CA SER A 101 -75.33 54.22 -36.77
C SER A 101 -76.52 53.61 -36.04
N GLY A 102 -76.48 53.71 -34.72
CA GLY A 102 -77.51 53.12 -33.86
C GLY A 102 -77.35 51.60 -33.85
N VAL A 103 -78.47 50.86 -33.95
CA VAL A 103 -78.45 49.39 -33.89
C VAL A 103 -77.67 48.74 -35.03
N ASN A 104 -77.62 49.36 -36.21
CA ASN A 104 -76.88 48.83 -37.36
C ASN A 104 -75.36 49.05 -37.24
N GLY A 105 -74.92 49.94 -36.33
CA GLY A 105 -73.49 50.13 -36.03
C GLY A 105 -73.03 49.49 -34.72
N GLU A 106 -73.96 48.91 -33.94
CA GLU A 106 -73.66 48.28 -32.65
C GLU A 106 -73.21 46.83 -32.87
N ILE A 107 -71.92 46.58 -32.63
CA ILE A 107 -71.31 45.28 -32.87
C ILE A 107 -71.40 44.39 -31.63
N THR A 108 -71.85 43.16 -31.85
CA THR A 108 -71.76 42.06 -30.89
C THR A 108 -70.73 41.04 -31.36
N TYR A 109 -69.83 40.65 -30.47
CA TYR A 109 -68.82 39.63 -30.74
C TYR A 109 -69.29 38.24 -30.26
N ILE A 110 -69.10 37.22 -31.10
CA ILE A 110 -69.52 35.85 -30.84
C ILE A 110 -68.38 34.90 -31.25
N VAL A 111 -68.02 33.96 -30.37
CA VAL A 111 -67.10 32.86 -30.73
C VAL A 111 -67.94 31.75 -31.36
N ASN A 112 -67.60 31.33 -32.58
CA ASN A 112 -68.23 30.19 -33.23
C ASN A 112 -67.74 28.89 -32.57
N GLU A 113 -68.53 27.80 -32.67
CA GLU A 113 -68.49 26.52 -31.92
C GLU A 113 -67.16 25.71 -31.91
N ASP A 114 -66.04 26.30 -32.30
CA ASP A 114 -64.70 25.68 -32.33
C ASP A 114 -64.01 25.64 -30.93
N ASP A 115 -64.61 26.21 -29.87
CA ASP A 115 -64.14 26.13 -28.47
C ASP A 115 -65.02 25.16 -27.66
N GLU A 116 -64.89 23.85 -27.91
CA GLU A 116 -65.70 22.81 -27.23
C GLU A 116 -65.57 22.84 -25.69
N ASP A 117 -64.45 23.37 -25.17
CA ASP A 117 -64.15 23.45 -23.74
C ASP A 117 -64.46 24.81 -23.10
N GLY A 118 -64.67 25.85 -23.90
CA GLY A 118 -64.95 27.21 -23.42
C GLY A 118 -63.75 27.83 -22.69
N THR A 119 -62.52 27.48 -23.09
CA THR A 119 -61.26 27.93 -22.48
C THR A 119 -61.07 29.44 -22.58
N PHE A 120 -61.59 30.07 -23.64
CA PHE A 120 -61.51 31.51 -23.86
C PHE A 120 -62.90 32.12 -23.94
N PHE A 121 -63.28 32.89 -22.93
CA PHE A 121 -64.53 33.63 -22.98
C PHE A 121 -64.31 35.01 -23.60
N LEU A 122 -65.04 35.27 -24.68
CA LEU A 122 -65.06 36.57 -25.35
C LEU A 122 -66.20 37.43 -24.80
N ASN A 123 -65.85 38.61 -24.30
CA ASN A 123 -66.86 39.59 -23.92
C ASN A 123 -67.59 40.11 -25.18
N PRO A 124 -68.92 39.93 -25.28
CA PRO A 124 -69.67 40.23 -26.50
C PRO A 124 -69.77 41.72 -26.82
N VAL A 125 -69.48 42.61 -25.86
CA VAL A 125 -69.56 44.07 -26.05
C VAL A 125 -68.17 44.68 -26.25
N THR A 126 -67.17 44.21 -25.50
CA THR A 126 -65.84 44.84 -25.49
C THR A 126 -64.84 44.20 -26.46
N GLY A 127 -65.11 42.99 -26.96
CA GLY A 127 -64.17 42.25 -27.80
C GLY A 127 -62.92 41.78 -27.05
N VAL A 128 -62.96 41.74 -25.72
CA VAL A 128 -61.84 41.29 -24.87
C VAL A 128 -62.04 39.82 -24.48
N PHE A 129 -61.01 39.01 -24.68
CA PHE A 129 -60.94 37.64 -24.21
C PHE A 129 -60.44 37.57 -22.77
N ASN A 130 -61.13 36.79 -21.94
CA ASN A 130 -60.61 36.33 -20.67
C ASN A 130 -60.38 34.82 -20.71
N LEU A 131 -59.37 34.37 -19.96
CA LEU A 131 -59.07 32.96 -19.78
C LEU A 131 -60.00 32.38 -18.71
N THR A 132 -60.66 31.25 -18.95
CA THR A 132 -61.60 30.64 -17.99
C THR A 132 -61.06 29.37 -17.35
N ARG A 133 -60.16 28.67 -18.02
CA ARG A 133 -59.54 27.42 -17.60
C ARG A 133 -58.02 27.57 -17.53
N ILE A 134 -57.39 26.67 -16.79
CA ILE A 134 -55.93 26.54 -16.80
C ILE A 134 -55.47 26.07 -18.19
N LEU A 135 -54.30 26.52 -18.60
CA LEU A 135 -53.62 26.10 -19.82
C LEU A 135 -52.54 25.08 -19.45
N ASP A 136 -52.20 24.23 -20.40
CA ASP A 136 -51.20 23.15 -20.26
C ASP A 136 -50.57 22.98 -21.65
N TYR A 137 -49.32 23.41 -21.79
CA TYR A 137 -48.57 23.41 -23.03
C TYR A 137 -48.28 21.99 -23.48
N GLU A 138 -47.95 21.08 -22.55
CA GLU A 138 -47.68 19.67 -22.82
C GLU A 138 -48.92 18.95 -23.37
N ALA A 139 -50.13 19.39 -22.97
CA ALA A 139 -51.38 18.87 -23.50
C ALA A 139 -51.78 19.52 -24.83
N GLN A 140 -51.73 20.87 -24.92
CA GLN A 140 -52.18 21.60 -26.10
C GLN A 140 -51.43 22.93 -26.31
N GLN A 141 -50.59 22.95 -27.35
CA GLN A 141 -49.69 24.07 -27.65
C GLN A 141 -50.36 25.28 -28.33
N TYR A 142 -51.55 25.11 -28.93
CA TYR A 142 -52.26 26.23 -29.56
C TYR A 142 -53.77 26.02 -29.66
N TYR A 143 -54.49 27.15 -29.70
CA TYR A 143 -55.92 27.21 -29.96
C TYR A 143 -56.20 28.11 -31.16
N ILE A 144 -57.18 27.72 -31.98
CA ILE A 144 -57.62 28.52 -33.13
C ILE A 144 -59.12 28.74 -33.04
N LEU A 145 -59.52 29.96 -32.73
CA LEU A 145 -60.93 30.31 -32.57
C LEU A 145 -61.42 31.10 -33.79
N THR A 146 -62.62 30.77 -34.27
CA THR A 146 -63.30 31.54 -35.29
C THR A 146 -64.26 32.53 -34.62
N VAL A 147 -63.98 33.82 -34.73
CA VAL A 147 -64.79 34.88 -34.10
C VAL A 147 -65.63 35.60 -35.14
N ARG A 148 -66.90 35.81 -34.83
CA ARG A 148 -67.88 36.57 -35.60
C ARG A 148 -68.12 37.94 -34.94
N ALA A 149 -68.01 39.01 -35.70
CA ALA A 149 -68.52 40.33 -35.34
C ALA A 149 -69.80 40.57 -36.15
N GLU A 150 -70.92 40.79 -35.46
CA GLU A 150 -72.25 40.94 -36.04
C GLU A 150 -72.87 42.26 -35.59
N ASP A 151 -73.40 43.04 -36.52
CA ASP A 151 -74.17 44.24 -36.20
C ASP A 151 -75.61 43.88 -35.78
N GLY A 152 -76.33 44.82 -35.15
CA GLY A 152 -77.71 44.61 -34.71
C GLY A 152 -78.74 44.45 -35.85
N GLY A 153 -78.35 44.71 -37.10
CA GLY A 153 -79.15 44.47 -38.30
C GLY A 153 -78.87 43.12 -38.99
N GLY A 154 -77.90 42.35 -38.49
CA GLY A 154 -77.59 40.97 -38.91
C GLY A 154 -76.49 40.80 -39.96
N GLN A 155 -75.78 41.85 -40.40
CA GLN A 155 -74.57 41.62 -41.20
C GLN A 155 -73.39 41.28 -40.30
N PHE A 156 -72.46 40.48 -40.82
CA PHE A 156 -71.37 39.96 -40.01
C PHE A 156 -70.11 39.65 -40.82
N THR A 157 -68.97 39.70 -40.13
CA THR A 157 -67.67 39.26 -40.63
C THR A 157 -67.06 38.26 -39.66
N THR A 158 -66.30 37.29 -40.17
CA THR A 158 -65.59 36.31 -39.35
C THR A 158 -64.07 36.46 -39.49
N ILE A 159 -63.33 36.13 -38.43
CA ILE A 159 -61.86 36.13 -38.40
C ILE A 159 -61.35 34.97 -37.54
N ARG A 160 -60.18 34.43 -37.90
CA ARG A 160 -59.47 33.44 -37.06
C ARG A 160 -58.54 34.16 -36.09
N VAL A 161 -58.63 33.77 -34.83
CA VAL A 161 -57.77 34.22 -33.74
C VAL A 161 -56.91 33.04 -33.30
N TYR A 162 -55.60 33.23 -33.34
CA TYR A 162 -54.62 32.24 -32.93
C TYR A 162 -54.15 32.56 -31.52
N PHE A 163 -54.17 31.55 -30.65
CA PHE A 163 -53.56 31.61 -29.33
C PHE A 163 -52.43 30.59 -29.31
N ASN A 164 -51.20 31.05 -29.28
CA ASN A 164 -50.03 30.19 -29.09
C ASN A 164 -49.75 30.13 -27.60
N ILE A 165 -49.66 28.93 -27.05
CA ILE A 165 -49.32 28.75 -25.65
C ILE A 165 -47.79 28.81 -25.55
N LEU A 166 -47.29 29.61 -24.61
CA LEU A 166 -45.87 29.68 -24.30
C LEU A 166 -45.58 28.74 -23.13
N ASP A 167 -44.68 27.82 -23.38
CA ASP A 167 -44.08 26.91 -22.41
C ASP A 167 -43.47 27.68 -21.22
N VAL A 168 -43.81 27.23 -20.02
CA VAL A 168 -43.29 27.71 -18.74
C VAL A 168 -42.65 26.53 -18.04
N ASN A 169 -41.52 26.77 -17.37
CA ASN A 169 -40.80 25.74 -16.65
C ASN A 169 -41.59 25.29 -15.41
N ASP A 170 -42.49 24.32 -15.56
CA ASP A 170 -43.36 23.78 -14.50
C ASP A 170 -43.23 22.25 -14.33
N ASN A 171 -42.58 21.54 -15.26
CA ASN A 171 -42.23 20.13 -15.10
C ASN A 171 -40.77 19.96 -14.64
N PRO A 172 -40.50 19.18 -13.58
CA PRO A 172 -39.13 18.87 -13.19
C PRO A 172 -38.52 17.78 -14.08
N PRO A 173 -37.19 17.74 -14.24
CA PRO A 173 -36.53 16.61 -14.90
C PRO A 173 -36.66 15.34 -14.06
N ILE A 174 -36.93 14.20 -14.69
CA ILE A 174 -37.21 12.91 -14.01
C ILE A 174 -36.24 11.82 -14.48
N PHE A 175 -35.52 11.19 -13.55
CA PHE A 175 -34.78 9.97 -13.82
C PHE A 175 -35.73 8.79 -14.03
N SER A 176 -35.41 7.90 -14.97
CA SER A 176 -36.21 6.68 -15.18
C SER A 176 -36.19 5.71 -13.99
N LEU A 177 -35.18 5.80 -13.13
CA LEU A 177 -34.98 4.97 -11.93
C LEU A 177 -34.51 5.84 -10.77
N ASP A 178 -35.00 5.56 -9.56
CA ASP A 178 -34.58 6.25 -8.33
C ASP A 178 -33.16 5.86 -7.88
N SER A 179 -32.70 4.67 -8.27
CA SER A 179 -31.36 4.18 -7.94
C SER A 179 -30.77 3.28 -9.03
N TYR A 180 -29.44 3.34 -9.15
CA TYR A 180 -28.63 2.56 -10.07
C TYR A 180 -27.57 1.80 -9.28
N SER A 181 -27.22 0.59 -9.73
CA SER A 181 -26.10 -0.16 -9.18
C SER A 181 -25.28 -0.81 -10.28
N THR A 182 -23.96 -0.83 -10.10
CA THR A 182 -23.04 -1.45 -11.05
C THR A 182 -21.74 -1.88 -10.37
N SER A 183 -21.03 -2.81 -10.99
CA SER A 183 -19.69 -3.21 -10.58
C SER A 183 -18.67 -2.94 -11.69
N LEU A 184 -17.52 -2.40 -11.31
CA LEU A 184 -16.46 -1.98 -12.23
C LEU A 184 -15.13 -2.59 -11.81
N MET A 185 -14.29 -2.99 -12.76
CA MET A 185 -12.88 -3.26 -12.43
C MET A 185 -12.18 -1.94 -12.09
N GLU A 186 -11.28 -1.93 -11.12
CA GLU A 186 -10.54 -0.71 -10.73
C GLU A 186 -9.55 -0.23 -11.81
N ASN A 187 -9.03 -1.15 -12.64
CA ASN A 187 -8.11 -0.83 -13.72
C ASN A 187 -8.80 -0.22 -14.97
N LEU A 188 -10.04 0.25 -14.84
CA LEU A 188 -10.81 0.78 -15.95
C LEU A 188 -10.12 2.04 -16.52
N PRO A 189 -9.88 2.12 -17.85
CA PRO A 189 -9.21 3.26 -18.44
C PRO A 189 -9.96 4.58 -18.22
N LEU A 190 -9.20 5.68 -18.19
CA LEU A 190 -9.78 7.03 -18.12
C LEU A 190 -10.74 7.28 -19.30
N GLY A 191 -11.88 7.90 -19.00
CA GLY A 191 -12.93 8.19 -19.98
C GLY A 191 -13.90 7.04 -20.24
N SER A 192 -13.69 5.87 -19.62
CA SER A 192 -14.60 4.73 -19.76
C SER A 192 -15.99 5.06 -19.26
N THR A 193 -17.00 4.61 -20.00
CA THR A 193 -18.41 4.75 -19.63
C THR A 193 -18.78 3.77 -18.53
N VAL A 194 -19.41 4.28 -17.47
CA VAL A 194 -19.89 3.53 -16.31
C VAL A 194 -21.39 3.24 -16.45
N LEU A 195 -22.19 4.31 -16.62
CA LEU A 195 -23.64 4.25 -16.73
C LEU A 195 -24.13 5.34 -17.68
N VAL A 196 -25.30 5.13 -18.27
CA VAL A 196 -26.02 6.14 -19.06
C VAL A 196 -27.34 6.39 -18.37
N PHE A 197 -27.56 7.62 -17.90
CA PHE A 197 -28.81 8.02 -17.28
C PHE A 197 -29.84 8.33 -18.34
N ASN A 198 -31.04 7.75 -18.18
CA ASN A 198 -32.19 8.15 -18.97
C ASN A 198 -33.01 9.14 -18.14
N VAL A 199 -33.00 10.41 -18.55
CA VAL A 199 -33.71 11.51 -17.90
C VAL A 199 -34.59 12.19 -18.92
N THR A 200 -35.84 12.43 -18.55
CA THR A 200 -36.82 13.13 -19.38
C THR A 200 -37.31 14.37 -18.65
N ASP A 201 -37.56 15.42 -19.41
CA ASP A 201 -38.19 16.65 -18.97
C ASP A 201 -39.30 16.95 -19.97
N ALA A 202 -40.49 17.29 -19.47
CA ALA A 202 -41.68 17.40 -20.31
C ALA A 202 -41.80 18.77 -20.99
N ASP A 203 -41.12 19.80 -20.44
CA ASP A 203 -41.12 21.15 -20.98
C ASP A 203 -40.45 21.23 -22.37
N ASP A 204 -40.48 22.38 -23.02
CA ASP A 204 -39.91 22.59 -24.36
C ASP A 204 -38.70 23.54 -24.40
N GLY A 205 -37.92 23.42 -25.48
CA GLY A 205 -36.85 24.35 -25.81
C GLY A 205 -35.71 24.42 -24.79
N ILE A 206 -35.69 25.47 -23.97
CA ILE A 206 -34.65 25.72 -22.98
C ILE A 206 -35.04 25.21 -21.58
N ASN A 207 -36.33 25.06 -21.33
CA ASN A 207 -36.84 24.57 -20.05
C ASN A 207 -36.55 23.07 -19.92
N SER A 208 -36.67 22.28 -20.99
CA SER A 208 -36.21 20.88 -20.99
C SER A 208 -34.71 20.63 -21.23
N GLN A 209 -33.87 21.67 -21.25
CA GLN A 209 -32.42 21.46 -21.39
C GLN A 209 -31.78 21.02 -20.07
N LEU A 210 -31.15 19.85 -20.12
CA LEU A 210 -30.60 19.20 -18.94
C LEU A 210 -29.13 19.51 -18.71
N ALA A 211 -28.79 19.76 -17.46
CA ALA A 211 -27.41 19.81 -16.97
C ALA A 211 -27.22 18.83 -15.81
N TYR A 212 -26.18 18.00 -15.94
CA TYR A 212 -25.86 16.96 -14.97
C TYR A 212 -24.68 17.37 -14.10
N SER A 213 -24.71 16.94 -12.84
CA SER A 213 -23.58 17.06 -11.92
C SER A 213 -23.61 15.96 -10.86
N ILE A 214 -22.48 15.77 -10.18
CA ILE A 214 -22.40 14.88 -9.02
C ILE A 214 -22.49 15.76 -7.78
N ALA A 215 -23.59 15.63 -7.03
CA ALA A 215 -23.85 16.43 -5.84
C ALA A 215 -23.03 15.96 -4.63
N SER A 216 -22.83 14.65 -4.48
CA SER A 216 -22.02 14.07 -3.40
C SER A 216 -21.60 12.62 -3.70
N GLY A 217 -20.76 12.05 -2.84
CA GLY A 217 -20.29 10.67 -2.93
C GLY A 217 -18.98 10.46 -3.69
N ASP A 218 -18.49 11.50 -4.38
CA ASP A 218 -17.20 11.49 -5.10
C ASP A 218 -16.21 12.48 -4.47
N SER A 219 -15.73 12.18 -3.27
CA SER A 219 -14.77 13.03 -2.54
C SER A 219 -13.41 13.16 -3.26
N LEU A 220 -13.05 12.18 -4.07
CA LEU A 220 -11.77 12.11 -4.79
C LEU A 220 -11.86 12.70 -6.21
N GLY A 221 -13.07 13.01 -6.70
CA GLY A 221 -13.29 13.53 -8.05
C GLY A 221 -12.90 12.52 -9.13
N GLN A 222 -13.22 11.25 -8.90
CA GLN A 222 -12.90 10.12 -9.77
C GLN A 222 -13.92 9.90 -10.87
N PHE A 223 -15.12 10.48 -10.74
CA PHE A 223 -16.19 10.36 -11.71
C PHE A 223 -16.59 11.71 -12.29
N THR A 224 -17.18 11.68 -13.47
CA THR A 224 -17.78 12.85 -14.10
C THR A 224 -19.01 12.45 -14.90
N VAL A 225 -19.98 13.34 -15.03
CA VAL A 225 -21.16 13.13 -15.88
C VAL A 225 -21.11 14.13 -17.02
N ASP A 226 -21.21 13.64 -18.25
CA ASP A 226 -21.22 14.52 -19.41
C ASP A 226 -22.62 15.10 -19.71
N LYS A 227 -22.68 16.01 -20.69
CA LYS A 227 -23.93 16.69 -21.08
C LYS A 227 -25.01 15.76 -21.65
N HIS A 228 -24.69 14.51 -21.98
CA HIS A 228 -25.64 13.53 -22.48
C HIS A 228 -26.07 12.53 -21.37
N GLY A 229 -25.75 12.82 -20.10
CA GLY A 229 -26.09 11.95 -18.98
C GLY A 229 -25.22 10.69 -18.88
N ILE A 230 -24.02 10.69 -19.48
CA ILE A 230 -23.11 9.55 -19.40
C ILE A 230 -22.13 9.74 -18.23
N LEU A 231 -22.21 8.86 -17.24
CA LEU A 231 -21.25 8.77 -16.14
C LEU A 231 -19.97 8.10 -16.64
N LYS A 232 -18.83 8.75 -16.43
CA LYS A 232 -17.51 8.33 -16.89
C LYS A 232 -16.46 8.38 -15.79
N VAL A 233 -15.42 7.58 -15.95
CA VAL A 233 -14.22 7.63 -15.10
C VAL A 233 -13.35 8.82 -15.50
N GLN A 234 -13.06 9.69 -14.53
CA GLN A 234 -12.26 10.90 -14.69
C GLN A 234 -10.83 10.72 -14.15
N LYS A 235 -10.64 9.91 -13.12
CA LYS A 235 -9.33 9.56 -12.53
C LYS A 235 -9.25 8.07 -12.28
N ALA A 236 -8.03 7.56 -12.11
CA ALA A 236 -7.80 6.15 -11.79
C ALA A 236 -8.59 5.73 -10.55
N LEU A 237 -9.17 4.54 -10.62
CA LEU A 237 -9.87 3.91 -9.52
C LEU A 237 -8.89 2.96 -8.83
N ASP A 238 -9.05 2.81 -7.52
CA ASP A 238 -8.18 2.03 -6.65
C ASP A 238 -9.07 1.49 -5.52
N ARG A 239 -9.26 0.17 -5.52
CA ARG A 239 -10.14 -0.54 -4.61
C ARG A 239 -9.52 -0.64 -3.22
N GLU A 240 -8.20 -0.78 -3.12
CA GLU A 240 -7.45 -0.80 -1.86
C GLU A 240 -7.61 0.52 -1.11
N SER A 241 -7.72 1.63 -1.84
CA SER A 241 -8.07 2.94 -1.29
C SER A 241 -9.56 3.10 -0.99
N GLN A 242 -10.44 2.77 -1.95
CA GLN A 242 -11.89 2.89 -1.77
C GLN A 242 -12.66 1.88 -2.65
N SER A 243 -13.23 0.85 -2.02
CA SER A 243 -13.91 -0.25 -2.72
C SER A 243 -15.38 0.02 -3.08
N PHE A 244 -15.98 1.08 -2.53
CA PHE A 244 -17.41 1.39 -2.72
C PHE A 244 -17.66 2.89 -2.83
N TYR A 245 -18.53 3.24 -3.77
CA TYR A 245 -19.02 4.60 -3.96
C TYR A 245 -20.54 4.63 -3.87
N ASN A 246 -21.06 5.60 -3.14
CA ASN A 246 -22.47 5.93 -3.13
C ASN A 246 -22.64 7.36 -3.62
N LEU A 247 -22.82 7.52 -4.93
CA LEU A 247 -22.91 8.82 -5.58
C LEU A 247 -24.35 9.32 -5.56
N VAL A 248 -24.50 10.63 -5.36
CA VAL A 248 -25.76 11.33 -5.61
C VAL A 248 -25.60 12.14 -6.88
N VAL A 249 -26.19 11.65 -7.96
CA VAL A 249 -26.18 12.36 -9.25
C VAL A 249 -27.39 13.28 -9.27
N GLN A 250 -27.13 14.54 -9.60
CA GLN A 250 -28.14 15.59 -9.73
C GLN A 250 -28.28 15.99 -11.19
N VAL A 251 -29.52 16.17 -11.62
CA VAL A 251 -29.87 16.80 -12.89
C VAL A 251 -30.74 18.01 -12.61
N HIS A 252 -30.55 19.07 -13.38
CA HIS A 252 -31.40 20.25 -13.32
C HIS A 252 -31.69 20.76 -14.73
N ASP A 253 -32.86 21.38 -14.88
CA ASP A 253 -33.27 22.14 -16.05
C ASP A 253 -32.44 23.43 -16.20
N LEU A 254 -32.61 24.14 -17.33
CA LEU A 254 -31.88 25.37 -17.63
C LEU A 254 -32.77 26.55 -18.01
N PRO A 255 -33.87 26.83 -17.28
CA PRO A 255 -34.80 27.89 -17.64
C PRO A 255 -34.15 29.27 -17.64
N GLN A 256 -34.73 30.18 -18.44
CA GLN A 256 -34.31 31.57 -18.48
C GLN A 256 -34.73 32.30 -17.19
N LEU A 257 -33.81 33.07 -16.58
CA LEU A 257 -34.13 33.91 -15.43
C LEU A 257 -35.29 34.87 -15.78
N PRO A 258 -36.31 35.02 -14.91
CA PRO A 258 -36.29 34.77 -13.47
C PRO A 258 -36.82 33.40 -13.00
N ALA A 259 -37.13 32.47 -13.91
CA ALA A 259 -37.66 31.16 -13.53
C ALA A 259 -36.69 30.38 -12.63
N SER A 260 -37.24 29.65 -11.67
CA SER A 260 -36.46 28.82 -10.75
C SER A 260 -36.18 27.48 -11.41
N ARG A 261 -35.01 26.92 -11.14
CA ARG A 261 -34.63 25.62 -11.67
C ARG A 261 -35.28 24.50 -10.88
N PHE A 262 -35.84 23.50 -11.56
CA PHE A 262 -36.14 22.23 -10.95
C PHE A 262 -34.92 21.31 -10.97
N THR A 263 -34.82 20.51 -9.93
CA THR A 263 -33.71 19.57 -9.76
C THR A 263 -34.24 18.22 -9.34
N SER A 264 -33.66 17.17 -9.89
CA SER A 264 -33.90 15.80 -9.49
C SER A 264 -32.59 15.08 -9.18
N THR A 265 -32.67 14.04 -8.37
CA THR A 265 -31.49 13.30 -7.91
C THR A 265 -31.71 11.80 -7.95
N ALA A 266 -30.68 11.04 -8.29
CA ALA A 266 -30.67 9.59 -8.24
C ALA A 266 -29.45 9.07 -7.47
N GLN A 267 -29.62 7.96 -6.75
CA GLN A 267 -28.54 7.30 -6.03
C GLN A 267 -27.81 6.31 -6.94
N VAL A 268 -26.48 6.29 -6.91
CA VAL A 268 -25.66 5.37 -7.71
C VAL A 268 -24.69 4.62 -6.82
N SER A 269 -24.90 3.33 -6.67
CA SER A 269 -24.02 2.41 -5.94
C SER A 269 -23.02 1.75 -6.88
N ILE A 270 -21.73 2.03 -6.69
CA ILE A 270 -20.65 1.44 -7.48
C ILE A 270 -19.79 0.59 -6.57
N ILE A 271 -19.64 -0.68 -6.91
CA ILE A 271 -18.73 -1.61 -6.24
C ILE A 271 -17.51 -1.81 -7.15
N LEU A 272 -16.31 -1.57 -6.64
CA LEU A 272 -15.09 -1.90 -7.36
C LEU A 272 -14.76 -3.38 -7.19
N LEU A 273 -14.52 -4.04 -8.31
CA LEU A 273 -13.97 -5.38 -8.41
C LEU A 273 -12.46 -5.28 -8.47
N ASP A 274 -11.85 -6.19 -7.74
CA ASP A 274 -10.41 -6.31 -7.52
C ASP A 274 -9.65 -6.78 -8.76
N VAL A 275 -8.49 -6.21 -8.98
CA VAL A 275 -7.51 -6.59 -10.00
C VAL A 275 -6.21 -6.92 -9.28
N ASN A 276 -5.54 -8.00 -9.69
CA ASN A 276 -4.27 -8.41 -9.09
C ASN A 276 -3.13 -7.44 -9.48
N ASP A 277 -3.01 -6.33 -8.77
CA ASP A 277 -2.04 -5.27 -9.05
C ASP A 277 -1.09 -4.97 -7.90
N ASN A 278 -1.27 -5.61 -6.74
CA ASN A 278 -0.33 -5.55 -5.63
C ASN A 278 0.37 -6.91 -5.43
N PRO A 279 1.71 -6.95 -5.44
CA PRO A 279 2.42 -8.16 -5.07
C PRO A 279 2.44 -8.38 -3.54
N PRO A 280 2.56 -9.64 -3.06
CA PRO A 280 2.71 -9.93 -1.64
C PRO A 280 3.91 -9.19 -1.03
N THR A 281 3.81 -8.70 0.21
CA THR A 281 4.89 -7.98 0.90
C THR A 281 5.23 -8.63 2.24
N PHE A 282 6.51 -8.97 2.45
CA PHE A 282 6.97 -9.61 3.69
C PHE A 282 7.02 -8.66 4.90
N LEU A 283 6.48 -9.12 6.02
CA LEU A 283 6.53 -8.49 7.35
C LEU A 283 7.52 -9.19 8.30
N SER A 284 7.90 -10.44 7.99
CA SER A 284 8.80 -11.24 8.83
C SER A 284 10.23 -10.71 8.85
N PRO A 285 11.00 -10.91 9.95
CA PRO A 285 12.40 -10.48 10.04
C PRO A 285 13.29 -11.25 9.06
N LYS A 286 14.48 -10.69 8.76
CA LYS A 286 15.45 -11.28 7.82
C LYS A 286 16.55 -12.11 8.50
N LEU A 287 16.48 -12.30 9.81
CA LEU A 287 17.50 -12.97 10.61
C LEU A 287 16.86 -13.82 11.71
N THR A 288 17.33 -15.05 11.87
CA THR A 288 16.95 -15.95 12.97
C THR A 288 18.17 -16.73 13.46
N TYR A 289 18.07 -17.31 14.66
CA TYR A 289 19.14 -18.04 15.33
C TYR A 289 18.65 -19.41 15.77
N ILE A 290 19.44 -20.46 15.55
CA ILE A 290 19.08 -21.84 15.88
C ILE A 290 20.29 -22.62 16.41
N PRO A 291 20.20 -23.29 17.56
CA PRO A 291 21.25 -24.21 18.02
C PRO A 291 21.46 -25.38 17.05
N GLU A 292 22.71 -25.82 16.85
CA GLU A 292 22.99 -26.92 15.92
C GLU A 292 22.37 -28.27 16.34
N ASN A 293 22.26 -28.51 17.64
CA ASN A 293 21.61 -29.71 18.19
C ASN A 293 20.07 -29.68 18.12
N THR A 294 19.48 -28.72 17.39
CA THR A 294 18.03 -28.61 17.28
C THR A 294 17.45 -29.83 16.54
N PRO A 295 16.44 -30.51 17.11
CA PRO A 295 15.83 -31.66 16.46
C PRO A 295 15.20 -31.31 15.11
N ILE A 296 15.21 -32.27 14.18
CA ILE A 296 14.45 -32.19 12.94
C ILE A 296 12.95 -31.99 13.23
N ASP A 297 12.23 -31.42 12.25
CA ASP A 297 10.83 -31.01 12.34
C ASP A 297 10.55 -29.85 13.32
N THR A 298 11.59 -29.20 13.84
CA THR A 298 11.45 -27.95 14.60
C THR A 298 11.18 -26.78 13.65
N ILE A 299 10.25 -25.89 14.03
CA ILE A 299 9.99 -24.64 13.32
C ILE A 299 11.10 -23.63 13.70
N VAL A 300 11.86 -23.19 12.70
CA VAL A 300 13.04 -22.33 12.89
C VAL A 300 12.75 -20.85 12.60
N PHE A 301 11.75 -20.62 11.76
CA PHE A 301 11.34 -19.31 11.28
C PHE A 301 9.91 -19.39 10.75
N LYS A 302 9.18 -18.28 10.83
CA LYS A 302 7.86 -18.16 10.22
C LYS A 302 7.88 -16.99 9.24
N ALA A 303 7.79 -17.32 7.96
CA ALA A 303 7.59 -16.34 6.92
C ALA A 303 6.18 -15.78 7.02
N GLN A 304 6.06 -14.46 6.94
CA GLN A 304 4.78 -13.80 6.94
C GLN A 304 4.82 -12.68 5.92
N ALA A 305 3.95 -12.80 4.92
CA ALA A 305 3.67 -11.77 3.94
C ALA A 305 2.19 -11.39 3.97
N THR A 306 1.89 -10.20 3.49
CA THR A 306 0.53 -9.66 3.34
C THR A 306 0.35 -9.14 1.94
N ASP A 307 -0.87 -9.27 1.44
CA ASP A 307 -1.27 -8.80 0.13
C ASP A 307 -2.57 -8.00 0.29
N PRO A 308 -2.62 -6.72 -0.15
CA PRO A 308 -3.76 -5.85 0.06
C PRO A 308 -4.95 -6.13 -0.87
N ASP A 309 -4.77 -6.96 -1.90
CA ASP A 309 -5.80 -7.33 -2.87
C ASP A 309 -6.91 -8.19 -2.22
N SER A 310 -7.90 -8.63 -2.98
CA SER A 310 -9.06 -9.36 -2.46
C SER A 310 -9.21 -10.78 -3.00
N GLY A 311 -9.68 -11.69 -2.14
CA GLY A 311 -9.96 -13.06 -2.54
C GLY A 311 -8.70 -13.78 -3.03
N PRO A 312 -8.72 -14.48 -4.18
CA PRO A 312 -7.55 -15.19 -4.70
C PRO A 312 -6.32 -14.29 -4.92
N ASN A 313 -6.52 -13.02 -5.26
CA ASN A 313 -5.43 -12.08 -5.53
C ASN A 313 -4.62 -11.77 -4.25
N SER A 314 -5.19 -11.96 -3.05
CA SER A 314 -4.44 -11.86 -1.79
C SER A 314 -4.13 -13.19 -1.11
N TYR A 315 -4.45 -14.33 -1.73
CA TYR A 315 -4.12 -15.65 -1.18
C TYR A 315 -2.67 -16.00 -1.47
N ILE A 316 -1.84 -15.92 -0.43
CA ILE A 316 -0.39 -16.13 -0.54
C ILE A 316 -0.04 -17.61 -0.39
N GLU A 317 0.81 -18.10 -1.28
CA GLU A 317 1.55 -19.35 -1.14
C GLU A 317 3.05 -19.08 -1.00
N TYR A 318 3.69 -19.80 -0.08
CA TYR A 318 5.11 -19.69 0.20
C TYR A 318 5.91 -20.83 -0.46
N ASN A 319 7.11 -20.49 -0.93
CA ASN A 319 8.08 -21.46 -1.46
C ASN A 319 9.52 -21.07 -1.10
N LEU A 320 10.42 -22.05 -1.08
CA LEU A 320 11.87 -21.85 -0.95
C LEU A 320 12.54 -22.12 -2.30
N LEU A 321 13.25 -21.11 -2.86
CA LEU A 321 13.95 -21.29 -4.13
C LEU A 321 15.22 -22.13 -4.00
N ASN A 322 15.93 -21.98 -2.89
CA ASN A 322 17.18 -22.68 -2.59
C ASN A 322 17.11 -23.24 -1.17
N PRO A 323 16.62 -24.47 -0.95
CA PRO A 323 16.51 -25.07 0.40
C PRO A 323 17.85 -25.48 1.02
N SER A 324 18.96 -24.87 0.58
CA SER A 324 20.34 -25.02 1.08
C SER A 324 20.70 -26.47 1.47
N GLY A 325 20.69 -27.38 0.50
CA GLY A 325 21.08 -28.78 0.72
C GLY A 325 20.00 -29.66 1.37
N ASN A 326 18.71 -29.29 1.23
CA ASN A 326 17.57 -29.98 1.85
C ASN A 326 17.61 -29.99 3.39
N LYS A 327 18.19 -28.94 4.00
CA LYS A 327 18.17 -28.78 5.46
C LYS A 327 16.90 -28.07 5.93
N PHE A 328 16.22 -27.34 5.05
CA PHE A 328 15.01 -26.58 5.38
C PHE A 328 13.87 -26.85 4.39
N SER A 329 12.65 -26.87 4.91
CA SER A 329 11.41 -26.88 4.12
C SER A 329 10.48 -25.77 4.59
N ILE A 330 9.60 -25.27 3.73
CA ILE A 330 8.58 -24.29 4.11
C ILE A 330 7.18 -24.86 3.87
N GLY A 331 6.27 -24.65 4.82
CA GLY A 331 4.85 -24.92 4.62
C GLY A 331 4.24 -23.90 3.65
N THR A 332 3.52 -24.37 2.65
CA THR A 332 3.02 -23.54 1.54
C THR A 332 1.97 -22.52 1.98
N ILE A 333 1.25 -22.77 3.08
CA ILE A 333 0.13 -21.93 3.55
C ILE A 333 0.48 -21.21 4.86
N ASP A 334 1.12 -21.91 5.81
CA ASP A 334 1.42 -21.35 7.13
C ASP A 334 2.74 -20.55 7.18
N GLY A 335 3.57 -20.67 6.14
CA GLY A 335 4.88 -20.02 6.06
C GLY A 335 5.88 -20.55 7.08
N GLU A 336 5.63 -21.71 7.70
CA GLU A 336 6.53 -22.28 8.70
C GLU A 336 7.73 -22.93 8.04
N VAL A 337 8.92 -22.39 8.30
CA VAL A 337 10.18 -22.99 7.89
C VAL A 337 10.58 -24.02 8.95
N ARG A 338 10.69 -25.28 8.54
CA ARG A 338 11.03 -26.42 9.38
C ARG A 338 12.39 -26.99 9.02
N LEU A 339 13.09 -27.46 10.04
CA LEU A 339 14.33 -28.19 9.88
C LEU A 339 14.05 -29.61 9.36
N THR A 340 14.76 -30.04 8.32
CA THR A 340 14.60 -31.36 7.69
C THR A 340 15.85 -32.22 7.72
N GLY A 341 17.00 -31.64 8.08
CA GLY A 341 18.24 -32.36 8.33
C GLY A 341 18.98 -31.77 9.52
N GLU A 342 19.85 -32.56 10.14
CA GLU A 342 20.67 -32.15 11.27
C GLU A 342 21.59 -30.98 10.88
N LEU A 343 21.87 -30.09 11.84
CA LEU A 343 22.78 -28.98 11.67
C LEU A 343 24.12 -29.33 12.34
N ASP A 344 25.19 -28.85 11.73
CA ASP A 344 26.56 -28.93 12.23
C ASP A 344 27.18 -27.57 11.91
N ARG A 345 27.50 -26.81 12.96
CA ARG A 345 28.03 -25.45 12.85
C ARG A 345 29.47 -25.47 12.38
N GLU A 346 30.26 -26.47 12.79
CA GLU A 346 31.64 -26.67 12.35
C GLU A 346 31.70 -26.94 10.83
N GLU A 347 30.66 -27.55 10.26
CA GLU A 347 30.49 -27.67 8.81
C GLU A 347 29.97 -26.37 8.18
N VAL A 348 28.83 -25.84 8.66
CA VAL A 348 28.15 -24.66 8.10
C VAL A 348 27.56 -23.77 9.20
N SER A 349 28.20 -22.61 9.42
CA SER A 349 27.81 -21.65 10.47
C SER A 349 26.58 -20.79 10.17
N ASN A 350 26.17 -20.66 8.90
CA ASN A 350 24.94 -19.96 8.54
C ASN A 350 24.35 -20.43 7.21
N TYR A 351 23.03 -20.25 7.08
CA TYR A 351 22.28 -20.56 5.87
C TYR A 351 21.53 -19.31 5.40
N THR A 352 21.59 -19.02 4.10
CA THR A 352 20.77 -17.96 3.49
C THR A 352 19.63 -18.61 2.72
N LEU A 353 18.39 -18.38 3.18
CA LEU A 353 17.18 -18.93 2.60
C LEU A 353 16.45 -17.87 1.80
N THR A 354 16.19 -18.11 0.51
CA THR A 354 15.36 -17.24 -0.32
C THR A 354 13.91 -17.73 -0.25
N VAL A 355 13.10 -17.02 0.53
CA VAL A 355 11.66 -17.27 0.66
C VAL A 355 10.91 -16.44 -0.38
N VAL A 356 10.02 -17.09 -1.12
CA VAL A 356 9.14 -16.46 -2.12
C VAL A 356 7.71 -16.55 -1.65
N ALA A 357 6.99 -15.44 -1.71
CA ALA A 357 5.56 -15.36 -1.50
C ALA A 357 4.91 -15.05 -2.86
N THR A 358 3.93 -15.84 -3.27
CA THR A 358 3.22 -15.69 -4.55
C THR A 358 1.73 -15.66 -4.28
N ASP A 359 1.01 -14.70 -4.85
CA ASP A 359 -0.45 -14.70 -4.79
C ASP A 359 -1.08 -15.78 -5.69
N LYS A 360 -2.41 -15.91 -5.64
CA LYS A 360 -3.17 -16.77 -6.57
C LYS A 360 -3.91 -16.00 -7.66
N GLY A 361 -3.52 -14.76 -7.91
CA GLY A 361 -4.08 -13.95 -8.97
C GLY A 361 -3.67 -14.44 -10.37
N GLN A 362 -4.29 -13.86 -11.39
CA GLN A 362 -3.96 -14.14 -12.80
C GLN A 362 -3.79 -12.83 -13.58
N PRO A 363 -2.55 -12.46 -14.00
CA PRO A 363 -1.29 -13.16 -13.72
C PRO A 363 -0.93 -13.10 -12.23
N SER A 364 -0.25 -14.13 -11.73
CA SER A 364 0.20 -14.16 -10.34
C SER A 364 1.37 -13.20 -10.14
N LEU A 365 1.38 -12.46 -9.05
CA LEU A 365 2.51 -11.64 -8.62
C LEU A 365 3.24 -12.30 -7.46
N SER A 366 4.53 -11.99 -7.34
CA SER A 366 5.39 -12.60 -6.34
C SER A 366 6.42 -11.62 -5.80
N SER A 367 6.81 -11.82 -4.56
CA SER A 367 7.97 -11.17 -3.96
C SER A 367 8.88 -12.19 -3.30
N SER A 368 10.15 -11.82 -3.08
CA SER A 368 11.13 -12.68 -2.42
C SER A 368 11.89 -11.92 -1.35
N THR A 369 12.23 -12.60 -0.25
CA THR A 369 13.13 -12.10 0.77
C THR A 369 14.20 -13.13 1.11
N GLU A 370 15.40 -12.64 1.43
CA GLU A 370 16.47 -13.46 1.99
C GLU A 370 16.36 -13.46 3.50
N VAL A 371 16.41 -14.64 4.10
CA VAL A 371 16.41 -14.88 5.53
C VAL A 371 17.71 -15.59 5.89
N VAL A 372 18.51 -14.98 6.75
CA VAL A 372 19.75 -15.56 7.26
C VAL A 372 19.43 -16.34 8.53
N VAL A 373 19.78 -17.62 8.54
CA VAL A 373 19.69 -18.51 9.68
C VAL A 373 21.10 -18.68 10.24
N MET A 374 21.35 -18.13 11.41
CA MET A 374 22.62 -18.26 12.12
C MET A 374 22.58 -19.50 12.99
N VAL A 375 23.55 -20.41 12.82
CA VAL A 375 23.66 -21.60 13.65
C VAL A 375 24.42 -21.23 14.92
N LEU A 376 23.81 -21.50 16.08
CA LEU A 376 24.41 -21.28 17.39
C LEU A 376 25.18 -22.53 17.82
N ASP A 377 26.39 -22.30 18.28
CA ASP A 377 27.32 -23.30 18.79
C ASP A 377 26.82 -24.00 20.06
N ILE A 378 27.01 -25.31 20.10
CA ILE A 378 26.82 -26.19 21.24
C ILE A 378 28.15 -26.89 21.52
N ASN A 379 28.51 -27.04 22.80
CA ASN A 379 29.75 -27.72 23.19
C ASN A 379 29.66 -29.23 22.89
N ASP A 380 29.86 -29.62 21.64
CA ASP A 380 29.68 -30.98 21.13
C ASP A 380 30.96 -31.64 20.60
N ASN A 381 32.04 -30.88 20.42
CA ASN A 381 33.38 -31.38 20.21
C ASN A 381 34.16 -31.46 21.54
N ASN A 382 35.16 -32.34 21.59
CA ASN A 382 36.09 -32.40 22.71
C ASN A 382 37.39 -31.71 22.29
N PRO A 383 38.17 -31.15 23.24
CA PRO A 383 39.56 -30.83 22.97
C PRO A 383 40.28 -32.09 22.51
N VAL A 384 41.13 -32.00 21.48
CA VAL A 384 41.91 -33.15 20.98
C VAL A 384 43.39 -32.79 20.98
N PHE A 385 44.20 -33.55 21.73
CA PHE A 385 45.65 -33.37 21.70
C PHE A 385 46.25 -33.71 20.34
N ALA A 386 47.25 -32.94 19.91
CA ALA A 386 47.97 -33.20 18.65
C ALA A 386 48.74 -34.53 18.64
N GLN A 387 49.08 -35.07 19.82
CA GLN A 387 49.81 -36.32 20.00
C GLN A 387 49.25 -37.07 21.22
N ALA A 388 49.18 -38.40 21.16
CA ALA A 388 48.79 -39.22 22.30
C ALA A 388 49.89 -39.33 23.37
N VAL A 389 51.15 -39.23 22.94
CA VAL A 389 52.32 -39.28 23.82
C VAL A 389 53.35 -38.25 23.36
N TYR A 390 53.70 -37.33 24.26
CA TYR A 390 54.82 -36.41 24.10
C TYR A 390 56.04 -36.97 24.83
N LYS A 391 57.23 -36.86 24.24
CA LYS A 391 58.48 -37.33 24.84
C LYS A 391 59.51 -36.23 24.86
N VAL A 392 60.19 -36.08 25.99
CA VAL A 392 61.28 -35.12 26.16
C VAL A 392 62.37 -35.74 27.06
N GLU A 393 63.62 -35.46 26.71
CA GLU A 393 64.81 -35.81 27.50
C GLU A 393 65.43 -34.51 28.02
N ILE A 394 65.71 -34.44 29.32
CA ILE A 394 66.30 -33.27 29.98
C ILE A 394 67.36 -33.70 30.99
N ASP A 395 68.38 -32.88 31.21
CA ASP A 395 69.38 -33.14 32.25
C ASP A 395 68.76 -32.96 33.65
N GLU A 396 69.15 -33.77 34.63
CA GLU A 396 68.59 -33.66 35.99
C GLU A 396 68.92 -32.33 36.69
N ASN A 397 70.03 -31.69 36.31
CA ASN A 397 70.41 -30.37 36.80
C ASN A 397 69.69 -29.21 36.08
N THR A 398 68.69 -29.50 35.25
CA THR A 398 67.88 -28.49 34.55
C THR A 398 67.33 -27.46 35.54
N LEU A 399 67.59 -26.18 35.26
CA LEU A 399 67.23 -25.10 36.17
C LEU A 399 65.72 -25.00 36.38
N THR A 400 65.33 -24.68 37.61
CA THR A 400 63.93 -24.35 37.93
C THR A 400 63.47 -23.14 37.11
N GLY A 401 62.28 -23.25 36.55
CA GLY A 401 61.69 -22.27 35.65
C GLY A 401 61.97 -22.51 34.16
N THR A 402 62.73 -23.54 33.80
CA THR A 402 62.98 -23.89 32.38
C THR A 402 61.75 -24.58 31.77
N ASP A 403 61.33 -24.11 30.59
CA ASP A 403 60.28 -24.74 29.78
C ASP A 403 60.87 -25.95 29.04
N ILE A 404 60.30 -27.13 29.22
CA ILE A 404 60.86 -28.39 28.70
C ILE A 404 60.12 -28.92 27.48
N ILE A 405 58.80 -28.75 27.44
CA ILE A 405 57.97 -29.14 26.30
C ILE A 405 56.64 -28.36 26.34
N GLN A 406 56.06 -28.11 25.18
CA GLN A 406 54.74 -27.50 25.05
C GLN A 406 53.76 -28.49 24.43
N VAL A 407 52.69 -28.81 25.14
CA VAL A 407 51.59 -29.62 24.60
C VAL A 407 50.58 -28.72 23.90
N SER A 408 49.87 -29.27 22.91
CA SER A 408 48.81 -28.54 22.20
C SER A 408 47.61 -29.46 21.95
N ALA A 409 46.43 -28.92 22.20
CA ALA A 409 45.13 -29.49 21.84
C ALA A 409 44.29 -28.44 21.11
N ALA A 410 43.42 -28.91 20.22
CA ALA A 410 42.49 -28.09 19.46
C ALA A 410 41.06 -28.55 19.73
N ASP A 411 40.13 -27.60 19.77
CA ASP A 411 38.71 -27.84 19.93
C ASP A 411 37.98 -27.13 18.77
N GLY A 412 36.97 -27.79 18.20
CA GLY A 412 36.25 -27.34 17.01
C GLY A 412 35.21 -26.25 17.30
N ASP A 413 34.76 -26.19 18.55
CA ASP A 413 33.62 -25.36 18.95
C ASP A 413 33.97 -23.86 18.99
N GLU A 414 32.96 -22.99 19.03
CA GLU A 414 33.11 -21.54 19.02
C GLU A 414 33.35 -20.94 20.41
N GLY A 415 34.15 -19.87 20.47
CA GLY A 415 34.24 -19.02 21.64
C GLY A 415 34.76 -19.75 22.88
N THR A 416 33.95 -19.80 23.95
CA THR A 416 34.35 -20.47 25.20
C THR A 416 34.29 -21.99 25.09
N ASN A 417 33.43 -22.53 24.23
CA ASN A 417 33.32 -23.96 24.00
C ASN A 417 34.58 -24.49 23.32
N GLY A 418 35.18 -23.73 22.39
CA GLY A 418 36.49 -24.08 21.81
C GLY A 418 37.73 -23.67 22.60
N GLN A 419 37.59 -22.98 23.75
CA GLN A 419 38.76 -22.41 24.46
C GLN A 419 39.41 -23.41 25.41
N VAL A 420 40.52 -24.00 24.99
CA VAL A 420 41.24 -25.03 25.75
C VAL A 420 42.04 -24.47 26.95
N ARG A 421 42.03 -25.23 28.05
CA ARG A 421 42.87 -25.05 29.25
C ARG A 421 43.61 -26.34 29.60
N TYR A 422 44.87 -26.20 30.00
CA TYR A 422 45.72 -27.33 30.31
C TYR A 422 45.94 -27.51 31.82
N GLY A 423 46.06 -28.76 32.26
CA GLY A 423 46.36 -29.12 33.64
C GLY A 423 47.10 -30.47 33.74
N ILE A 424 48.00 -30.61 34.71
CA ILE A 424 48.59 -31.92 35.04
C ILE A 424 47.70 -32.56 36.11
N ILE A 425 47.09 -33.69 35.79
CA ILE A 425 46.13 -34.38 36.66
C ILE A 425 46.72 -35.60 37.37
N ASP A 426 47.81 -36.17 36.85
CA ASP A 426 48.50 -37.31 37.45
C ASP A 426 49.99 -37.33 37.08
N GLY A 427 50.79 -38.16 37.77
CA GLY A 427 52.22 -38.35 37.50
C GLY A 427 53.15 -37.28 38.08
N ASN A 428 52.60 -36.31 38.82
CA ASN A 428 53.33 -35.15 39.37
C ASN A 428 53.13 -34.98 40.88
N ALA A 429 53.16 -36.08 41.65
CA ALA A 429 52.86 -36.10 43.08
C ALA A 429 53.71 -35.11 43.90
N ASN A 430 54.98 -34.94 43.54
CA ASN A 430 55.90 -34.04 44.24
C ASN A 430 55.83 -32.59 43.75
N GLN A 431 54.99 -32.27 42.76
CA GLN A 431 54.90 -30.94 42.12
C GLN A 431 56.26 -30.47 41.59
N GLU A 432 56.99 -31.39 40.95
CA GLU A 432 58.30 -31.14 40.34
C GLU A 432 58.15 -30.46 38.96
N PHE A 433 56.99 -30.58 38.35
CA PHE A 433 56.61 -29.88 37.11
C PHE A 433 55.41 -28.95 37.35
N ARG A 434 55.29 -27.90 36.53
CA ARG A 434 54.09 -27.06 36.43
C ARG A 434 53.74 -26.89 34.96
N ILE A 435 52.44 -26.76 34.66
CA ILE A 435 51.96 -26.46 33.31
C ILE A 435 51.27 -25.11 33.29
N ASP A 436 51.56 -24.32 32.26
CA ASP A 436 50.82 -23.08 32.01
C ASP A 436 49.45 -23.40 31.40
N SER A 437 48.38 -22.90 32.03
CA SER A 437 47.02 -23.28 31.68
C SER A 437 46.53 -22.74 30.34
N VAL A 438 47.23 -21.78 29.72
CA VAL A 438 46.86 -21.19 28.41
C VAL A 438 47.70 -21.78 27.30
N THR A 439 49.01 -21.82 27.51
CA THR A 439 49.99 -22.16 26.47
C THR A 439 50.27 -23.66 26.40
N GLY A 440 50.02 -24.41 27.47
CA GLY A 440 50.39 -25.83 27.55
C GLY A 440 51.89 -26.05 27.76
N ALA A 441 52.67 -25.01 28.06
CA ALA A 441 54.10 -25.13 28.36
C ALA A 441 54.30 -25.80 29.72
N ILE A 442 55.04 -26.92 29.73
CA ILE A 442 55.44 -27.64 30.93
C ILE A 442 56.83 -27.17 31.31
N THR A 443 57.01 -26.84 32.58
CA THR A 443 58.22 -26.21 33.10
C THR A 443 58.65 -26.87 34.40
N VAL A 444 59.95 -26.88 34.65
CA VAL A 444 60.54 -27.44 35.87
C VAL A 444 60.20 -26.54 37.06
N ALA A 445 59.49 -27.07 38.06
CA ALA A 445 59.04 -26.33 39.24
C ALA A 445 59.96 -26.54 40.45
N LYS A 446 60.63 -27.69 40.55
CA LYS A 446 61.58 -28.04 41.61
C LYS A 446 62.82 -28.71 41.01
N PRO A 447 63.97 -28.69 41.71
CA PRO A 447 65.14 -29.46 41.31
C PRO A 447 64.78 -30.93 41.08
N LEU A 448 65.36 -31.50 40.04
CA LEU A 448 65.15 -32.89 39.63
C LEU A 448 66.36 -33.71 40.10
N ASP A 449 66.14 -35.01 40.29
CA ASP A 449 67.11 -35.95 40.85
C ASP A 449 66.80 -37.31 40.21
N ARG A 450 67.69 -37.74 39.31
CA ARG A 450 67.52 -38.94 38.52
C ARG A 450 67.70 -40.19 39.37
N GLU A 451 68.61 -40.18 40.35
CA GLU A 451 68.88 -41.29 41.28
C GLU A 451 67.61 -41.62 42.09
N LYS A 452 66.79 -40.61 42.36
CA LYS A 452 65.49 -40.77 43.00
C LYS A 452 64.37 -41.11 42.02
N THR A 453 64.25 -40.41 40.89
CA THR A 453 63.17 -40.63 39.91
C THR A 453 63.66 -40.40 38.48
N PRO A 454 64.07 -41.47 37.77
CA PRO A 454 64.72 -41.35 36.45
C PRO A 454 63.74 -41.03 35.31
N THR A 455 62.44 -41.25 35.50
CA THR A 455 61.44 -41.00 34.46
C THR A 455 60.11 -40.61 35.09
N TYR A 456 59.49 -39.58 34.51
CA TYR A 456 58.17 -39.12 34.85
C TYR A 456 57.19 -39.40 33.71
N PHE A 457 56.01 -39.89 34.07
CA PHE A 457 54.87 -40.05 33.17
C PHE A 457 53.76 -39.11 33.63
N LEU A 458 53.75 -37.88 33.11
CA LEU A 458 52.76 -36.88 33.46
C LEU A 458 51.50 -37.13 32.64
N THR A 459 50.36 -37.25 33.30
CA THR A 459 49.05 -37.25 32.61
C THR A 459 48.55 -35.82 32.55
N VAL A 460 48.50 -35.27 31.34
CA VAL A 460 48.07 -33.91 31.07
C VAL A 460 46.65 -33.95 30.51
N GLN A 461 45.78 -33.09 31.02
CA GLN A 461 44.41 -32.92 30.59
C GLN A 461 44.27 -31.59 29.84
N ALA A 462 43.61 -31.64 28.69
CA ALA A 462 43.04 -30.48 28.01
C ALA A 462 41.54 -30.45 28.35
N THR A 463 41.05 -29.29 28.79
CA THR A 463 39.64 -29.08 29.15
C THR A 463 39.16 -27.82 28.46
N ASP A 464 38.01 -27.89 27.79
CA ASP A 464 37.39 -26.69 27.24
C ASP A 464 36.85 -25.75 28.34
N ARG A 465 36.21 -24.65 27.93
CA ARG A 465 35.52 -23.74 28.87
C ARG A 465 34.01 -23.67 28.61
N GLY A 466 33.45 -24.74 28.09
CA GLY A 466 32.02 -24.91 27.92
C GLY A 466 31.28 -24.98 29.26
N SER A 467 29.97 -24.78 29.23
CA SER A 467 29.13 -24.87 30.43
C SER A 467 29.10 -26.28 31.03
N THR A 468 29.22 -27.30 30.17
CA THR A 468 29.51 -28.69 30.52
C THR A 468 30.87 -29.05 29.94
N PRO A 469 31.95 -28.89 30.70
CA PRO A 469 33.29 -29.01 30.14
C PRO A 469 33.58 -30.41 29.63
N ARG A 470 34.15 -30.50 28.42
CA ARG A 470 34.67 -31.72 27.83
C ARG A 470 36.19 -31.71 27.92
N THR A 471 36.75 -32.92 27.92
CA THR A 471 38.17 -33.12 28.22
C THR A 471 38.78 -34.21 27.37
N ASP A 472 40.07 -34.10 27.11
CA ASP A 472 40.92 -35.17 26.60
C ASP A 472 42.20 -35.25 27.44
N THR A 473 42.88 -36.39 27.39
CA THR A 473 44.11 -36.62 28.15
C THR A 473 45.23 -37.17 27.28
N SER A 474 46.45 -36.72 27.54
CA SER A 474 47.67 -37.16 26.86
C SER A 474 48.77 -37.45 27.89
N THR A 475 49.69 -38.35 27.55
CA THR A 475 50.85 -38.65 28.40
C THR A 475 52.07 -37.85 27.95
N VAL A 476 52.80 -37.26 28.90
CA VAL A 476 54.11 -36.65 28.68
C VAL A 476 55.15 -37.49 29.42
N SER A 477 56.04 -38.12 28.67
CA SER A 477 57.17 -38.88 29.20
C SER A 477 58.40 -37.97 29.27
N VAL A 478 58.82 -37.64 30.48
CA VAL A 478 60.03 -36.88 30.76
C VAL A 478 61.09 -37.86 31.25
N VAL A 479 62.15 -38.02 30.48
CA VAL A 479 63.28 -38.88 30.85
C VAL A 479 64.42 -37.98 31.34
N LEU A 480 64.94 -38.26 32.54
CA LEU A 480 66.07 -37.52 33.06
C LEU A 480 67.38 -38.14 32.55
N LEU A 481 68.23 -37.30 31.98
CA LEU A 481 69.61 -37.62 31.62
C LEU A 481 70.51 -37.37 32.83
N ASP A 482 71.42 -38.31 33.04
CA ASP A 482 72.36 -38.37 34.15
C ASP A 482 73.46 -37.32 34.02
N ILE A 483 73.74 -36.63 35.12
CA ILE A 483 74.85 -35.71 35.31
C ILE A 483 75.76 -36.30 36.38
N ASN A 484 77.07 -36.23 36.16
CA ASN A 484 78.03 -36.66 37.17
C ASN A 484 78.04 -35.68 38.35
N ASP A 485 77.21 -35.94 39.36
CA ASP A 485 77.14 -35.17 40.60
C ASP A 485 77.30 -36.03 41.86
N PHE A 486 77.37 -37.36 41.74
CA PHE A 486 77.80 -38.25 42.82
C PHE A 486 79.27 -38.63 42.68
N VAL A 487 80.06 -38.22 43.67
CA VAL A 487 81.46 -38.66 43.74
C VAL A 487 81.55 -40.14 44.20
N PRO A 488 82.50 -40.93 43.66
CA PRO A 488 82.71 -42.30 44.11
C PRO A 488 82.99 -42.41 45.62
N ILE A 489 82.25 -43.26 46.33
CA ILE A 489 82.42 -43.49 47.77
C ILE A 489 82.89 -44.93 48.04
N PHE A 490 84.02 -45.07 48.73
CA PHE A 490 84.49 -46.37 49.23
C PHE A 490 83.59 -46.92 50.33
N GLU A 491 83.11 -48.15 50.18
CA GLU A 491 82.14 -48.75 51.11
C GLU A 491 82.73 -49.05 52.49
N LEU A 492 84.03 -49.35 52.56
CA LEU A 492 84.70 -49.85 53.77
C LEU A 492 85.95 -49.05 54.14
N SER A 493 86.00 -47.76 53.80
CA SER A 493 87.13 -46.89 54.16
C SER A 493 87.14 -46.56 55.67
N PRO A 494 88.28 -46.72 56.38
CA PRO A 494 89.57 -47.21 55.90
C PRO A 494 89.63 -48.73 55.79
N TYR A 495 90.23 -49.23 54.70
CA TYR A 495 90.53 -50.65 54.56
C TYR A 495 91.76 -51.03 55.40
N SER A 496 91.71 -52.20 56.04
CA SER A 496 92.85 -52.77 56.77
C SER A 496 93.01 -54.25 56.42
N VAL A 497 94.25 -54.65 56.11
CA VAL A 497 94.60 -56.04 55.79
C VAL A 497 95.94 -56.41 56.40
N ASN A 498 96.00 -57.59 57.03
CA ASN A 498 97.25 -58.14 57.55
C ASN A 498 97.92 -59.00 56.48
N VAL A 499 99.18 -58.72 56.18
CA VAL A 499 99.96 -59.39 55.13
C VAL A 499 101.17 -60.08 55.77
N PRO A 500 101.36 -61.41 55.60
CA PRO A 500 102.57 -62.10 56.07
C PRO A 500 103.82 -61.66 55.28
N GLU A 501 104.96 -61.45 55.95
CA GLU A 501 106.22 -61.01 55.32
C GLU A 501 106.79 -62.04 54.32
N ASN A 502 106.65 -63.33 54.63
CA ASN A 502 107.16 -64.45 53.81
C ASN A 502 106.10 -65.01 52.84
N LEU A 503 105.46 -64.14 52.05
CA LEU A 503 104.53 -64.58 51.01
C LEU A 503 105.26 -65.32 49.87
N GLY A 504 105.17 -66.65 49.87
CA GLY A 504 105.94 -67.51 48.96
C GLY A 504 105.54 -67.52 47.47
N THR A 505 104.42 -66.89 47.09
CA THR A 505 104.01 -66.73 45.68
C THR A 505 103.57 -65.30 45.41
N LEU A 506 104.30 -64.60 44.54
CA LEU A 506 104.06 -63.22 44.14
C LEU A 506 103.91 -63.13 42.61
N PRO A 507 103.02 -62.27 42.08
CA PRO A 507 102.14 -61.36 42.78
C PRO A 507 100.89 -62.04 43.37
N ARG A 508 100.42 -61.59 44.55
CA ARG A 508 99.22 -62.13 45.22
C ARG A 508 98.25 -61.01 45.59
N THR A 509 96.96 -61.20 45.29
CA THR A 509 95.89 -60.30 45.74
C THR A 509 95.71 -60.39 47.25
N ILE A 510 95.79 -59.24 47.92
CA ILE A 510 95.66 -59.12 49.37
C ILE A 510 94.35 -58.46 49.78
N LEU A 511 93.81 -57.59 48.92
CA LEU A 511 92.59 -56.83 49.22
C LEU A 511 91.88 -56.48 47.91
N GLN A 512 90.55 -56.46 47.94
CA GLN A 512 89.72 -55.86 46.90
C GLN A 512 89.12 -54.57 47.48
N VAL A 513 89.46 -53.43 46.90
CA VAL A 513 88.76 -52.18 47.22
C VAL A 513 87.50 -52.07 46.36
N VAL A 514 86.43 -51.56 46.95
CA VAL A 514 85.13 -51.40 46.30
C VAL A 514 84.62 -50.01 46.65
N ALA A 515 84.43 -49.19 45.63
CA ALA A 515 83.67 -47.95 45.71
C ALA A 515 82.32 -48.13 45.00
N ARG A 516 81.36 -47.33 45.42
CA ARG A 516 80.04 -47.22 44.83
C ARG A 516 79.85 -45.80 44.32
N ASP A 517 79.22 -45.70 43.17
CA ASP A 517 78.83 -44.47 42.52
C ASP A 517 77.36 -44.62 42.09
N ASP A 518 76.54 -43.63 42.40
CA ASP A 518 75.09 -43.72 42.21
C ASP A 518 74.64 -43.17 40.83
N ASP A 519 75.56 -42.56 40.07
CA ASP A 519 75.31 -42.07 38.71
C ASP A 519 75.05 -43.22 37.69
N GLN A 520 74.87 -42.90 36.41
CA GLN A 520 74.55 -43.85 35.35
C GLN A 520 75.60 -43.93 34.24
N GLY A 521 75.79 -45.13 33.71
CA GLY A 521 76.55 -45.32 32.48
C GLY A 521 78.05 -45.10 32.67
N SER A 522 78.61 -44.08 32.02
CA SER A 522 80.01 -43.70 32.19
C SER A 522 80.28 -43.09 33.56
N ASN A 523 79.32 -42.33 34.09
CA ASN A 523 79.48 -41.56 35.31
C ASN A 523 79.58 -42.49 36.54
N SER A 524 78.90 -43.65 36.56
CA SER A 524 79.15 -44.67 37.60
C SER A 524 80.24 -45.69 37.29
N LYS A 525 80.98 -45.52 36.19
CA LYS A 525 82.02 -46.48 35.80
C LYS A 525 83.35 -46.17 36.48
N LEU A 526 83.60 -46.93 37.55
CA LEU A 526 84.76 -46.73 38.41
C LEU A 526 86.05 -47.32 37.88
N SER A 527 87.13 -46.59 38.14
CA SER A 527 88.52 -46.97 37.94
C SER A 527 89.32 -46.62 39.20
N TYR A 528 90.26 -47.48 39.56
CA TYR A 528 91.03 -47.33 40.81
C TYR A 528 92.50 -47.08 40.52
N VAL A 529 93.09 -46.11 41.23
CA VAL A 529 94.49 -45.73 41.10
C VAL A 529 95.16 -45.67 42.47
N LEU A 530 96.34 -46.27 42.57
CA LEU A 530 97.20 -46.16 43.75
C LEU A 530 97.99 -44.85 43.66
N PHE A 531 97.63 -43.87 44.47
CA PHE A 531 98.16 -42.50 44.43
C PHE A 531 99.40 -42.31 45.31
N GLY A 532 99.51 -42.99 46.45
CA GLY A 532 100.61 -42.78 47.40
C GLY A 532 100.81 -43.91 48.41
N GLY A 533 101.93 -43.85 49.16
CA GLY A 533 102.28 -44.84 50.20
C GLY A 533 103.01 -46.09 49.72
N ASN A 534 103.39 -46.12 48.43
CA ASN A 534 104.02 -47.25 47.76
C ASN A 534 105.40 -46.87 47.20
N GLU A 535 106.23 -46.18 47.99
CA GLU A 535 107.54 -45.68 47.56
C GLU A 535 108.48 -46.83 47.14
N ASP A 536 108.31 -47.98 47.79
CA ASP A 536 109.11 -49.19 47.58
C ASP A 536 108.62 -50.01 46.35
N SER A 537 107.56 -49.55 45.67
CA SER A 537 106.93 -50.25 44.55
C SER A 537 106.54 -51.71 44.88
N ALA A 538 106.20 -51.97 46.15
CA ALA A 538 105.88 -53.30 46.65
C ALA A 538 104.43 -53.72 46.33
N PHE A 539 103.55 -52.77 46.04
CA PHE A 539 102.14 -52.99 45.74
C PHE A 539 101.77 -52.54 44.32
N THR A 540 100.78 -53.19 43.72
CA THR A 540 100.14 -52.75 42.47
C THR A 540 98.64 -52.83 42.63
N LEU A 541 97.92 -51.83 42.13
CA LEU A 541 96.46 -51.80 42.10
C LEU A 541 95.98 -51.92 40.66
N SER A 542 95.07 -52.87 40.40
CA SER A 542 94.40 -52.98 39.10
C SER A 542 93.28 -51.94 38.97
N SER A 543 92.91 -51.61 37.73
CA SER A 543 91.79 -50.70 37.45
C SER A 543 90.43 -51.21 37.93
N SER A 544 90.32 -52.49 38.31
CA SER A 544 89.13 -53.11 38.91
C SER A 544 89.18 -53.14 40.45
N GLY A 545 90.20 -52.57 41.09
CA GLY A 545 90.30 -52.47 42.55
C GLY A 545 91.00 -53.63 43.26
N GLU A 546 91.57 -54.60 42.54
CA GLU A 546 92.39 -55.65 43.16
C GLU A 546 93.77 -55.10 43.54
N LEU A 547 94.06 -55.05 44.85
CA LEU A 547 95.36 -54.69 45.40
C LEU A 547 96.23 -55.95 45.55
N ARG A 548 97.39 -55.95 44.89
CA ARG A 548 98.33 -57.07 44.88
C ARG A 548 99.67 -56.67 45.49
N VAL A 549 100.27 -57.58 46.23
CA VAL A 549 101.68 -57.50 46.64
C VAL A 549 102.53 -58.10 45.54
N THR A 550 103.57 -57.40 45.10
CA THR A 550 104.46 -57.81 43.99
C THR A 550 105.88 -58.11 44.43
N GLN A 551 106.29 -57.62 45.61
CA GLN A 551 107.61 -57.85 46.20
C GLN A 551 107.48 -58.46 47.59
N SER A 552 108.51 -59.18 48.04
CA SER A 552 108.56 -59.68 49.41
C SER A 552 108.59 -58.51 50.38
N LEU A 553 107.70 -58.52 51.37
CA LEU A 553 107.68 -57.52 52.43
C LEU A 553 108.56 -58.01 53.58
N ASP A 554 109.27 -57.10 54.24
CA ASP A 554 110.07 -57.41 55.42
C ASP A 554 109.59 -56.53 56.58
N ARG A 555 108.97 -57.14 57.60
CA ARG A 555 108.37 -56.40 58.71
C ARG A 555 109.43 -55.66 59.52
N GLU A 556 110.62 -56.23 59.65
CA GLU A 556 111.73 -55.60 60.39
C GLU A 556 112.22 -54.31 59.70
N THR A 557 111.98 -54.16 58.40
CA THR A 557 112.30 -52.95 57.63
C THR A 557 111.15 -51.92 57.67
N LYS A 558 109.91 -52.35 57.45
CA LYS A 558 108.72 -51.47 57.46
C LYS A 558 107.51 -52.25 57.92
N GLU A 559 107.07 -52.00 59.16
CA GLU A 559 105.97 -52.73 59.79
C GLU A 559 104.58 -52.33 59.28
N HIS A 560 104.40 -51.09 58.82
CA HIS A 560 103.10 -50.55 58.42
C HIS A 560 103.21 -49.80 57.08
N PHE A 561 102.26 -50.10 56.18
CA PHE A 561 102.09 -49.41 54.91
C PHE A 561 100.75 -48.66 54.93
N VAL A 562 100.78 -47.37 54.61
CA VAL A 562 99.56 -46.55 54.48
C VAL A 562 99.41 -46.20 53.00
N LEU A 563 98.58 -46.97 52.30
CA LEU A 563 98.34 -46.78 50.87
C LEU A 563 97.20 -45.79 50.65
N LEU A 564 97.43 -44.80 49.80
CA LEU A 564 96.42 -43.85 49.36
C LEU A 564 95.87 -44.33 48.02
N ILE A 565 94.60 -44.72 48.00
CA ILE A 565 93.90 -45.19 46.81
C ILE A 565 92.81 -44.19 46.45
N THR A 566 92.71 -43.83 45.18
CA THR A 566 91.66 -42.97 44.63
C THR A 566 90.77 -43.82 43.72
N ALA A 567 89.46 -43.71 43.90
CA ALA A 567 88.49 -44.16 42.91
C ALA A 567 88.07 -42.94 42.08
N THR A 568 88.05 -43.11 40.76
CA THR A 568 87.58 -42.11 39.80
C THR A 568 86.58 -42.75 38.86
N ASP A 569 85.46 -42.09 38.68
CA ASP A 569 84.50 -42.28 37.60
C ASP A 569 85.10 -41.89 36.23
N SER A 570 84.36 -42.16 35.14
CA SER A 570 84.83 -41.97 33.75
C SER A 570 84.32 -40.71 33.09
#